data_AF-A0A9Q0YMT4-F1
#
_entry.id   AF-A0A9Q0YMT4-F1
#
_cell.length_a   1.000
_cell.length_b   1.000
_cell.length_c   1.000
_cell.angle_alpha   90.00
_cell.angle_beta   90.00
_cell.angle_gamma   90.00
#
_symmetry.space_group_name_H-M   'P 1'
#
loop_
_entity.id
_entity.type
_entity.pdbx_description
1 polymer ?
#
loop_
_entity_poly.entity_id
_entity_poly.type
_entity_poly.pdbx_seq_one_letter_code
_entity_poly.pdbx_strand_id
1 'polypeptide(L)'
;MDEQNIILKWCSIFQAKYQQKWKFYETWVKENPESVARVEGAFRTLAYASYMFTGTELNQQVLPELAYALSNLYVFFNDNVLRKSFNLCRQMALTEERLIKWLTVIEHIEVFLELAGSRLAGPTGKWIIIAAVHILRAIFRLVLLFRYSSGIQPVPPLSTLKRDPKFLKEIHSQDSPSGDTNYTGEQQQDTFKGQRSGRVIRTLDAAPDINHRTWRLPEGEPVPRTPEHLERTQLHGLPLLGELLHISRPVIHLSCLLRWGQRSWKPWLASLAVDLANLFLLSKLDRLNIREEQEIHRRSGLLLLYLLRSPCFDNYSKEKVLAFLGMTGRIWGLQTISKSLTEYLPKWQQIYFYNWLQ
;
A
#
# COMPACT_ATOMS: atom_id res chain seq x y z
N MET A 1 -34.36 12.33 -37.58
CA MET A 1 -34.06 13.28 -36.49
C MET A 1 -34.50 12.78 -35.10
N ASP A 2 -35.40 11.80 -34.99
CA ASP A 2 -35.95 11.39 -33.69
C ASP A 2 -35.06 10.44 -32.87
N GLU A 3 -34.23 9.59 -33.50
CA GLU A 3 -33.39 8.63 -32.76
C GLU A 3 -32.33 9.29 -31.86
N GLN A 4 -31.70 10.37 -32.34
CA GLN A 4 -30.72 11.12 -31.53
C GLN A 4 -31.36 11.82 -30.33
N ASN A 5 -32.58 12.34 -30.48
CA ASN A 5 -33.34 12.96 -29.39
C ASN A 5 -33.78 11.92 -28.34
N ILE A 6 -34.13 10.72 -28.78
CA ILE A 6 -34.47 9.60 -27.87
C ILE A 6 -33.23 9.19 -27.06
N ILE A 7 -32.07 9.00 -27.72
CA ILE A 7 -30.81 8.63 -27.04
C ILE A 7 -30.40 9.71 -26.02
N LEU A 8 -30.47 11.00 -26.38
CA LEU A 8 -30.16 12.10 -25.45
C LEU A 8 -31.12 12.15 -24.25
N LYS A 9 -32.41 11.86 -24.46
CA LYS A 9 -33.40 11.76 -23.39
C LYS A 9 -33.11 10.58 -22.46
N TRP A 10 -32.74 9.42 -23.00
CA TRP A 10 -32.33 8.27 -22.18
C TRP A 10 -31.02 8.51 -21.42
N CYS A 11 -30.02 9.13 -22.07
CA CYS A 11 -28.76 9.50 -21.41
C CYS A 11 -29.00 10.47 -20.26
N SER A 12 -29.84 11.50 -20.43
CA SER A 12 -30.12 12.46 -19.35
C SER A 12 -30.91 11.83 -18.19
N ILE A 13 -31.92 10.99 -18.47
CA ILE A 13 -32.65 10.25 -17.44
C ILE A 13 -31.72 9.30 -16.68
N PHE A 14 -30.86 8.58 -17.40
CA PHE A 14 -29.88 7.68 -16.80
C PHE A 14 -28.87 8.44 -15.94
N GLN A 15 -28.35 9.56 -16.43
CA GLN A 15 -27.42 10.43 -15.70
C GLN A 15 -28.06 10.99 -14.42
N ALA A 16 -29.30 11.44 -14.47
CA ALA A 16 -30.03 11.93 -13.30
C ALA A 16 -30.21 10.84 -12.24
N LYS A 17 -30.68 9.64 -12.64
CA LYS A 17 -30.83 8.49 -11.75
C LYS A 17 -29.49 8.04 -11.16
N TYR A 18 -28.43 8.04 -11.96
CA TYR A 18 -27.08 7.70 -11.52
C TYR A 18 -26.58 8.70 -10.48
N GLN A 19 -26.70 10.01 -10.74
CA GLN A 19 -26.29 11.04 -9.78
C GLN A 19 -27.06 10.96 -8.46
N GLN A 20 -28.36 10.65 -8.50
CA GLN A 20 -29.16 10.46 -7.29
C GLN A 20 -28.67 9.26 -6.47
N LYS A 21 -28.49 8.10 -7.12
CA LYS A 21 -27.96 6.89 -6.45
C LYS A 21 -26.55 7.11 -5.93
N TRP A 22 -25.72 7.83 -6.68
CA TRP A 22 -24.35 8.17 -6.29
C TRP A 22 -24.34 9.03 -5.02
N LYS A 23 -25.15 10.09 -4.96
CA LYS A 23 -25.24 10.94 -3.77
C LYS A 23 -25.72 10.16 -2.54
N PHE A 24 -26.73 9.31 -2.71
CA PHE A 24 -27.22 8.43 -1.65
C PHE A 24 -26.14 7.47 -1.14
N TYR A 25 -25.36 6.89 -2.06
CA TYR A 25 -24.24 6.03 -1.70
C TYR A 25 -23.15 6.83 -0.96
N GLU A 26 -22.82 8.03 -1.44
CA GLU A 26 -21.83 8.90 -0.80
C GLU A 26 -22.23 9.27 0.64
N THR A 27 -23.51 9.58 0.88
CA THR A 27 -24.03 9.85 2.24
C THR A 27 -24.00 8.59 3.10
N TRP A 28 -24.40 7.44 2.56
CA TRP A 28 -24.41 6.18 3.30
C TRP A 28 -23.01 5.75 3.75
N VAL A 29 -22.00 5.88 2.88
CA VAL A 29 -20.60 5.55 3.19
C VAL A 29 -20.05 6.46 4.28
N LYS A 30 -20.41 7.75 4.27
CA LYS A 30 -19.99 8.71 5.31
C LYS A 30 -20.61 8.40 6.67
N GLU A 31 -21.89 8.05 6.69
CA GLU A 31 -22.64 7.79 7.92
C GLU A 31 -22.28 6.46 8.56
N ASN A 32 -21.88 5.45 7.76
CA ASN A 32 -21.70 4.07 8.23
C ASN A 32 -20.32 3.47 7.87
N PRO A 33 -19.19 4.08 8.26
CA PRO A 33 -17.84 3.59 7.90
C PRO A 33 -17.55 2.17 8.40
N GLU A 34 -18.09 1.78 9.55
CA GLU A 34 -17.94 0.42 10.11
C GLU A 34 -18.67 -0.63 9.29
N SER A 35 -19.87 -0.31 8.79
CA SER A 35 -20.64 -1.21 7.93
C SER A 35 -19.93 -1.43 6.59
N VAL A 36 -19.33 -0.38 6.02
CA VAL A 36 -18.51 -0.49 4.82
C VAL A 36 -17.30 -1.38 5.07
N ALA A 37 -16.60 -1.22 6.21
CA ALA A 37 -15.47 -2.06 6.57
C ALA A 37 -15.85 -3.54 6.75
N ARG A 38 -17.04 -3.83 7.28
CA ARG A 38 -17.57 -5.20 7.39
C ARG A 38 -17.83 -5.83 6.02
N VAL A 39 -18.44 -5.07 5.10
CA VAL A 39 -18.71 -5.53 3.73
C VAL A 39 -17.39 -5.81 2.99
N GLU A 40 -16.41 -4.93 3.12
CA GLU A 40 -15.08 -5.14 2.56
C GLU A 40 -14.38 -6.35 3.14
N GLY A 41 -14.47 -6.54 4.46
CA GLY A 41 -13.97 -7.73 5.13
C GLY A 41 -14.60 -9.00 4.56
N ALA A 42 -15.92 -9.00 4.36
CA ALA A 42 -16.64 -10.11 3.75
C ALA A 42 -16.14 -10.40 2.32
N PHE A 43 -16.02 -9.38 1.46
CA PHE A 43 -15.45 -9.54 0.11
C PHE A 43 -14.04 -10.10 0.13
N ARG A 44 -13.19 -9.64 1.06
CA ARG A 44 -11.83 -10.14 1.20
C ARG A 44 -11.80 -11.61 1.66
N THR A 45 -12.67 -11.98 2.62
CA THR A 45 -12.81 -13.37 3.05
C THR A 45 -13.32 -14.27 1.93
N LEU A 46 -14.23 -13.79 1.09
CA LEU A 46 -14.73 -14.52 -0.08
C LEU A 46 -13.63 -14.71 -1.14
N ALA A 47 -12.83 -13.67 -1.38
CA ALA A 47 -11.66 -13.78 -2.26
C ALA A 47 -10.67 -14.84 -1.74
N TYR A 48 -10.33 -14.82 -0.45
CA TYR A 48 -9.46 -15.85 0.16
C TYR A 48 -10.07 -17.24 0.15
N ALA A 49 -11.37 -17.35 0.40
CA ALA A 49 -12.08 -18.62 0.29
C ALA A 49 -12.00 -19.17 -1.14
N SER A 50 -12.11 -18.30 -2.16
CA SER A 50 -11.93 -18.69 -3.55
C SER A 50 -10.56 -19.33 -3.79
N TYR A 51 -9.47 -18.84 -3.18
CA TYR A 51 -8.16 -19.49 -3.28
C TYR A 51 -8.12 -20.88 -2.63
N MET A 52 -8.84 -21.08 -1.54
CA MET A 52 -8.87 -22.36 -0.84
C MET A 52 -9.68 -23.43 -1.60
N PHE A 53 -10.76 -23.02 -2.28
CA PHE A 53 -11.62 -23.92 -3.04
C PHE A 53 -11.14 -24.17 -4.47
N THR A 54 -10.37 -23.24 -5.03
CA THR A 54 -9.84 -23.36 -6.38
C THR A 54 -8.61 -24.25 -6.37
N GLY A 55 -8.66 -25.34 -7.14
CA GLY A 55 -7.62 -26.37 -7.15
C GLY A 55 -6.23 -25.86 -7.51
N THR A 56 -5.25 -26.74 -7.36
CA THR A 56 -3.81 -26.44 -7.49
C THR A 56 -3.35 -26.11 -8.92
N GLU A 57 -4.24 -26.12 -9.91
CA GLU A 57 -3.91 -25.87 -11.31
C GLU A 57 -3.79 -24.37 -11.63
N LEU A 58 -2.71 -23.98 -12.30
CA LEU A 58 -2.40 -22.59 -12.69
C LEU A 58 -3.52 -21.94 -13.52
N ASN A 59 -4.23 -22.71 -14.36
CA ASN A 59 -5.33 -22.19 -15.19
C ASN A 59 -6.56 -21.79 -14.37
N GLN A 60 -6.73 -22.37 -13.18
CA GLN A 60 -7.84 -22.09 -12.28
C GLN A 60 -7.53 -20.88 -11.39
N GLN A 61 -6.24 -20.56 -11.18
CA GLN A 61 -5.78 -19.46 -10.33
C GLN A 61 -6.09 -18.05 -10.87
N VAL A 62 -6.45 -17.90 -12.14
CA VAL A 62 -6.81 -16.59 -12.72
C VAL A 62 -8.03 -15.96 -12.03
N LEU A 63 -9.04 -16.78 -11.68
CA LEU A 63 -10.30 -16.29 -11.11
C LEU A 63 -10.17 -15.84 -9.64
N PRO A 64 -9.47 -16.59 -8.75
CA PRO A 64 -9.11 -16.10 -7.42
C PRO A 64 -8.29 -14.81 -7.43
N GLU A 65 -7.30 -14.70 -8.32
CA GLU A 65 -6.49 -13.47 -8.46
C GLU A 65 -7.35 -12.28 -8.92
N LEU A 66 -8.29 -12.50 -9.85
CA LEU A 66 -9.26 -11.47 -10.24
C LEU A 66 -10.16 -11.07 -9.07
N ALA A 67 -10.70 -12.04 -8.33
CA ALA A 67 -11.54 -11.77 -7.16
C ALA A 67 -10.78 -10.96 -6.09
N TYR A 68 -9.50 -11.28 -5.89
CA TYR A 68 -8.61 -10.54 -5.00
C TYR A 68 -8.34 -9.11 -5.48
N ALA A 69 -7.99 -8.94 -6.75
CA ALA A 69 -7.80 -7.63 -7.36
C ALA A 69 -9.06 -6.75 -7.25
N LEU A 70 -10.24 -7.33 -7.53
CA LEU A 70 -11.53 -6.66 -7.42
C LEU A 70 -11.86 -6.29 -5.97
N SER A 71 -11.56 -7.18 -5.01
CA SER A 71 -11.77 -6.87 -3.59
C SER A 71 -10.93 -5.69 -3.14
N ASN A 72 -9.66 -5.62 -3.56
CA ASN A 72 -8.81 -4.48 -3.21
C ASN A 72 -9.25 -3.19 -3.93
N LEU A 73 -9.67 -3.28 -5.20
CA LEU A 73 -10.20 -2.14 -5.95
C LEU A 73 -11.49 -1.60 -5.30
N TYR A 74 -12.32 -2.47 -4.74
CA TYR A 74 -13.52 -2.09 -4.01
C TYR A 74 -13.18 -1.32 -2.72
N VAL A 75 -12.24 -1.82 -1.92
CA VAL A 75 -11.74 -1.10 -0.73
C VAL A 75 -11.18 0.26 -1.13
N PHE A 76 -10.37 0.29 -2.18
CA PHE A 76 -9.77 1.50 -2.72
C PHE A 76 -10.83 2.52 -3.17
N PHE A 77 -11.90 2.07 -3.81
CA PHE A 77 -13.00 2.92 -4.23
C PHE A 77 -13.70 3.59 -3.04
N ASN A 78 -14.02 2.81 -2.02
CA ASN A 78 -14.67 3.31 -0.81
C ASN A 78 -13.77 4.29 -0.05
N ASP A 79 -12.47 3.98 0.05
CA ASP A 79 -11.47 4.86 0.63
C ASP A 79 -11.38 6.19 -0.12
N ASN A 80 -11.48 6.19 -1.45
CA ASN A 80 -11.50 7.43 -2.24
C ASN A 80 -12.75 8.28 -1.99
N VAL A 81 -13.91 7.64 -1.79
CA VAL A 81 -15.15 8.33 -1.43
C VAL A 81 -15.01 9.00 -0.07
N LEU A 82 -14.46 8.29 0.93
CA LEU A 82 -14.19 8.81 2.27
C LEU A 82 -13.14 9.93 2.25
N ARG A 83 -12.03 9.76 1.52
CA ARG A 83 -10.99 10.79 1.38
C ARG A 83 -11.53 12.09 0.79
N LYS A 84 -12.41 11.98 -0.21
CA LYS A 84 -13.08 13.13 -0.82
C LYS A 84 -14.06 13.78 0.15
N SER A 85 -14.77 13.00 0.97
CA SER A 85 -15.75 13.53 1.91
C SER A 85 -15.12 14.26 3.09
N PHE A 86 -13.97 13.79 3.57
CA PHE A 86 -13.22 14.39 4.67
C PHE A 86 -12.15 15.38 4.22
N ASN A 87 -12.15 15.79 2.94
CA ASN A 87 -11.17 16.71 2.36
C ASN A 87 -9.69 16.34 2.61
N LEU A 88 -9.40 15.06 2.84
CA LEU A 88 -8.07 14.56 3.21
C LEU A 88 -7.02 14.77 2.11
N CYS A 89 -7.44 14.94 0.86
CA CYS A 89 -6.57 15.21 -0.28
C CYS A 89 -6.44 16.70 -0.62
N ARG A 90 -7.01 17.63 0.18
CA ARG A 90 -7.10 19.08 -0.15
C ARG A 90 -5.72 19.74 -0.36
N GLN A 91 -4.65 19.16 0.17
CA GLN A 91 -3.29 19.68 0.04
C GLN A 91 -2.55 19.22 -1.24
N MET A 92 -3.13 18.31 -2.04
CA MET A 92 -2.49 17.81 -3.27
C MET A 92 -3.06 18.49 -4.52
N ALA A 93 -2.21 18.69 -5.53
CA ALA A 93 -2.71 19.12 -6.84
C ALA A 93 -3.64 18.04 -7.44
N LEU A 94 -4.75 18.43 -8.05
CA LEU A 94 -5.75 17.50 -8.63
C LEU A 94 -5.12 16.49 -9.60
N THR A 95 -4.09 16.91 -10.33
CA THR A 95 -3.36 16.04 -11.26
C THR A 95 -2.47 15.03 -10.52
N GLU A 96 -1.81 15.44 -9.44
CA GLU A 96 -1.00 14.53 -8.60
C GLU A 96 -1.88 13.43 -8.01
N GLU A 97 -3.01 13.80 -7.41
CA GLU A 97 -3.96 12.85 -6.82
C GLU A 97 -4.47 11.84 -7.86
N ARG A 98 -4.76 12.30 -9.09
CA ARG A 98 -5.16 11.42 -10.20
C ARG A 98 -4.06 10.43 -10.57
N LEU A 99 -2.81 10.87 -10.68
CA LEU A 99 -1.69 10.00 -11.00
C LEU A 99 -1.50 8.92 -9.93
N ILE A 100 -1.53 9.31 -8.66
CA ILE A 100 -1.39 8.38 -7.54
C ILE A 100 -2.53 7.35 -7.58
N LYS A 101 -3.78 7.77 -7.83
CA LYS A 101 -4.93 6.86 -7.96
C LYS A 101 -4.77 5.87 -9.12
N TRP A 102 -4.31 6.31 -10.28
CA TRP A 102 -4.05 5.42 -11.41
C TRP A 102 -2.92 4.43 -11.12
N LEU A 103 -1.86 4.90 -10.45
CA LEU A 103 -0.74 4.05 -10.03
C LEU A 103 -1.20 2.94 -9.09
N THR A 104 -2.06 3.26 -8.12
CA THR A 104 -2.64 2.24 -7.24
C THR A 104 -3.54 1.27 -7.97
N VAL A 105 -4.33 1.70 -8.96
CA VAL A 105 -5.18 0.79 -9.74
C VAL A 105 -4.33 -0.22 -10.52
N ILE A 106 -3.22 0.24 -11.11
CA ILE A 106 -2.28 -0.65 -11.81
C ILE A 106 -1.70 -1.69 -10.85
N GLU A 107 -1.29 -1.29 -9.65
CA GLU A 107 -0.71 -2.20 -8.65
C GLU A 107 -1.69 -3.30 -8.22
N HIS A 108 -2.97 -2.98 -8.04
CA HIS A 108 -3.98 -3.99 -7.68
C HIS A 108 -4.30 -4.97 -8.83
N ILE A 109 -4.11 -4.55 -10.08
CA ILE A 109 -4.46 -5.33 -11.27
C ILE A 109 -3.25 -6.08 -11.87
N GLU A 110 -2.02 -5.74 -11.44
CA GLU A 110 -0.75 -6.26 -11.96
C GLU A 110 -0.71 -7.80 -12.03
N VAL A 111 -0.99 -8.47 -10.92
CA VAL A 111 -0.95 -9.95 -10.84
C VAL A 111 -1.98 -10.58 -11.77
N PHE A 112 -3.19 -10.01 -11.82
CA PHE A 112 -4.24 -10.48 -12.72
C PHE A 112 -3.83 -10.35 -14.19
N LEU A 113 -3.22 -9.23 -14.59
CA LEU A 113 -2.74 -9.02 -15.96
C LEU A 113 -1.64 -10.01 -16.33
N GLU A 114 -0.73 -10.30 -15.40
CA GLU A 114 0.30 -11.30 -15.62
C GLU A 114 -0.30 -12.69 -15.92
N LEU A 115 -1.23 -13.13 -15.07
CA LEU A 115 -1.89 -14.43 -15.24
C LEU A 115 -2.75 -14.47 -16.51
N ALA A 116 -3.51 -13.40 -16.78
CA ALA A 116 -4.30 -13.28 -18.01
C ALA A 116 -3.41 -13.31 -19.26
N GLY A 117 -2.25 -12.65 -19.20
CA GLY A 117 -1.24 -12.64 -20.25
C GLY A 117 -0.66 -14.01 -20.55
N SER A 118 -0.37 -14.77 -19.48
CA SER A 118 0.13 -16.15 -19.61
C SER A 118 -0.88 -17.08 -20.28
N ARG A 119 -2.19 -16.85 -20.04
CA ARG A 119 -3.27 -17.65 -20.61
C ARG A 119 -3.61 -17.28 -22.06
N LEU A 120 -3.65 -15.99 -22.38
CA LEU A 120 -4.10 -15.51 -23.69
C LEU A 120 -2.98 -15.50 -24.74
N ALA A 121 -1.76 -15.15 -24.33
CA ALA A 121 -0.64 -14.87 -25.23
C ALA A 121 0.60 -15.75 -24.95
N GLY A 122 0.43 -16.80 -24.13
CA GLY A 122 1.48 -17.77 -23.82
C GLY A 122 2.66 -17.17 -23.04
N PRO A 123 3.83 -17.86 -23.03
CA PRO A 123 4.97 -17.43 -22.24
C PRO A 123 5.56 -16.09 -22.72
N THR A 124 5.59 -15.85 -24.03
CA THR A 124 6.11 -14.60 -24.60
C THR A 124 5.19 -13.42 -24.27
N GLY A 125 3.87 -13.61 -24.36
CA GLY A 125 2.89 -12.59 -24.00
C GLY A 125 2.93 -12.20 -22.53
N LYS A 126 3.14 -13.18 -21.64
CA LYS A 126 3.38 -12.91 -20.21
C LYS A 126 4.51 -11.89 -20.01
N TRP A 127 5.67 -12.10 -20.62
CA TRP A 127 6.81 -11.18 -20.48
C TRP A 127 6.55 -9.79 -21.08
N ILE A 128 5.81 -9.71 -22.18
CA ILE A 128 5.42 -8.44 -22.79
C ILE A 128 4.51 -7.64 -21.84
N ILE A 129 3.52 -8.29 -21.23
CA ILE A 129 2.59 -7.63 -20.29
C ILE A 129 3.33 -7.19 -19.02
N ILE A 130 4.19 -8.04 -18.45
CA ILE A 130 5.03 -7.70 -17.31
C ILE A 130 5.90 -6.47 -17.63
N ALA A 131 6.58 -6.47 -18.78
CA ALA A 131 7.41 -5.35 -19.20
C ALA A 131 6.58 -4.06 -19.38
N ALA A 132 5.42 -4.15 -20.03
CA ALA A 132 4.54 -3.01 -20.24
C ALA A 132 4.04 -2.41 -18.92
N VAL A 133 3.59 -3.25 -17.97
CA VAL A 133 3.10 -2.80 -16.66
C VAL A 133 4.22 -2.12 -15.86
N HIS A 134 5.42 -2.71 -15.80
CA HIS A 134 6.53 -2.10 -15.07
C HIS A 134 7.05 -0.81 -15.71
N ILE A 135 7.10 -0.73 -17.05
CA ILE A 135 7.46 0.51 -17.75
C ILE A 135 6.42 1.60 -17.46
N LEU A 136 5.13 1.28 -17.54
CA LEU A 136 4.05 2.22 -17.23
C LEU A 136 4.14 2.71 -15.78
N ARG A 137 4.36 1.79 -14.83
CA ARG A 137 4.55 2.10 -13.40
C ARG A 137 5.77 3.00 -13.19
N ALA A 138 6.89 2.70 -13.84
CA ALA A 138 8.09 3.51 -13.77
C ALA A 138 7.85 4.92 -14.32
N ILE A 139 7.18 5.08 -15.46
CA ILE A 139 6.84 6.39 -16.04
C ILE A 139 5.99 7.20 -15.06
N PHE A 140 4.93 6.62 -14.48
CA PHE A 140 4.09 7.33 -13.51
C PHE A 140 4.87 7.74 -12.26
N ARG A 141 5.72 6.86 -11.72
CA ARG A 141 6.58 7.20 -10.58
C ARG A 141 7.61 8.29 -10.92
N LEU A 142 8.19 8.28 -12.13
CA LEU A 142 9.10 9.33 -12.57
C LEU A 142 8.39 10.67 -12.74
N VAL A 143 7.19 10.69 -13.31
CA VAL A 143 6.38 11.92 -13.43
C VAL A 143 6.04 12.46 -12.04
N LEU A 144 5.68 11.60 -11.09
CA LEU A 144 5.44 12.00 -9.70
C LEU A 144 6.70 12.61 -9.06
N LEU A 145 7.86 11.97 -9.24
CA LEU A 145 9.12 12.43 -8.68
C LEU A 145 9.56 13.78 -9.26
N PHE A 146 9.61 13.92 -10.60
CA PHE A 146 10.14 15.13 -11.24
C PHE A 146 9.16 16.30 -11.26
N ARG A 147 7.85 16.05 -11.42
CA ARG A 147 6.87 17.13 -11.57
C ARG A 147 6.32 17.61 -10.23
N TYR A 148 6.14 16.70 -9.28
CA TYR A 148 5.48 16.99 -8.00
C TYR A 148 6.42 16.89 -6.80
N SER A 149 7.70 16.53 -7.00
CA SER A 149 8.71 16.40 -5.94
C SER A 149 8.18 15.56 -4.77
N SER A 150 7.55 14.42 -5.08
CA SER A 150 6.79 13.62 -4.12
C SER A 150 7.61 12.94 -3.00
N GLY A 151 8.88 13.31 -2.79
CA GLY A 151 9.76 12.74 -1.79
C GLY A 151 10.00 11.24 -2.00
N ILE A 152 10.23 10.51 -0.91
CA ILE A 152 10.37 9.05 -0.93
C ILE A 152 9.00 8.42 -1.20
N GLN A 153 8.86 7.67 -2.29
CA GLN A 153 7.57 7.11 -2.67
C GLN A 153 7.23 5.85 -1.86
N PRO A 154 6.07 5.80 -1.19
CA PRO A 154 5.64 4.60 -0.49
C PRO A 154 5.14 3.52 -1.46
N VAL A 155 5.20 2.27 -1.01
CA VAL A 155 4.51 1.12 -1.63
C VAL A 155 3.62 0.49 -0.57
N PRO A 156 2.28 0.58 -0.66
CA PRO A 156 1.47 1.10 -1.78
C PRO A 156 1.44 2.65 -1.87
N PRO A 157 1.21 3.23 -3.07
CA PRO A 157 1.17 4.68 -3.27
C PRO A 157 0.09 5.42 -2.46
N LEU A 158 -1.00 4.74 -2.10
CA LEU A 158 -1.99 5.24 -1.15
C LEU A 158 -2.12 4.22 -0.01
N SER A 159 -1.82 4.67 1.20
CA SER A 159 -2.09 3.88 2.40
C SER A 159 -3.59 3.62 2.54
N THR A 160 -3.98 2.45 3.02
CA THR A 160 -5.38 2.19 3.36
C THR A 160 -5.84 3.16 4.45
N LEU A 161 -7.07 3.67 4.33
CA LEU A 161 -7.60 4.62 5.32
C LEU A 161 -7.94 3.87 6.61
N LYS A 162 -7.34 4.28 7.74
CA LYS A 162 -7.77 3.78 9.06
C LYS A 162 -9.12 4.42 9.40
N ARG A 163 -10.17 3.60 9.52
CA ARG A 163 -11.57 4.03 9.70
C ARG A 163 -11.97 4.17 11.16
N ASP A 164 -11.01 4.38 12.05
CA ASP A 164 -11.29 4.49 13.47
C ASP A 164 -12.15 5.74 13.74
N PRO A 165 -13.29 5.60 14.43
CA PRO A 165 -14.24 6.71 14.60
C PRO A 165 -13.64 7.87 15.41
N LYS A 166 -12.64 7.60 16.26
CA LYS A 166 -11.88 8.62 16.99
C LYS A 166 -11.00 9.46 16.04
N PHE A 167 -10.28 8.80 15.13
CA PHE A 167 -9.41 9.45 14.14
C PHE A 167 -10.21 10.31 13.16
N LEU A 168 -11.36 9.81 12.67
CA LEU A 168 -12.23 10.56 11.77
C LEU A 168 -12.89 11.77 12.46
N LYS A 169 -13.22 11.67 13.75
CA LYS A 169 -13.74 12.80 14.54
C LYS A 169 -12.68 13.86 14.80
N GLU A 170 -11.45 13.45 15.09
CA GLU A 170 -10.32 14.37 15.30
C GLU A 170 -10.04 15.21 14.05
N ILE A 171 -10.07 14.59 12.86
CA ILE A 171 -9.95 15.28 11.57
C ILE A 171 -11.10 16.25 11.32
N HIS A 172 -12.34 15.84 11.60
CA HIS A 172 -13.52 16.69 11.41
C HIS A 172 -13.54 17.91 12.36
N SER A 173 -12.94 17.78 13.53
CA SER A 173 -12.85 18.86 14.53
C SER A 173 -11.89 19.99 14.11
N GLN A 174 -10.95 19.71 13.20
CA GLN A 174 -9.96 20.69 12.73
C GLN A 174 -10.47 21.59 11.60
N ASP A 175 -11.59 21.26 10.96
CA ASP A 175 -12.06 21.90 9.72
C ASP A 175 -13.24 22.88 9.91
N SER A 176 -13.58 23.26 11.15
CA SER A 176 -14.56 24.34 11.40
C SER A 176 -13.89 25.70 11.20
N PRO A 177 -14.33 26.54 10.24
CA PRO A 177 -13.73 27.85 10.01
C PRO A 177 -14.13 28.81 11.14
N SER A 178 -13.16 29.62 11.56
CA SER A 178 -13.25 30.66 12.58
C SER A 178 -14.60 31.39 12.61
N GLY A 179 -15.35 31.18 13.69
CA GLY A 179 -16.41 32.08 14.15
C GLY A 179 -16.03 32.56 15.53
N ASP A 180 -15.88 33.87 15.69
CA ASP A 180 -15.56 34.54 16.94
C ASP A 180 -16.44 34.01 18.08
N THR A 181 -15.82 33.44 19.10
CA THR A 181 -16.44 33.26 20.41
C THR A 181 -15.34 33.07 21.43
N ASN A 182 -15.33 33.96 22.42
CA ASN A 182 -14.60 33.78 23.66
C ASN A 182 -15.10 32.50 24.34
N TYR A 183 -14.51 31.36 23.97
CA TYR A 183 -14.71 30.13 24.70
C TYR A 183 -13.68 30.07 25.82
N THR A 184 -14.13 30.39 27.03
CA THR A 184 -13.63 29.75 28.25
C THR A 184 -13.92 28.26 28.15
N GLY A 185 -13.13 27.54 27.34
CA GLY A 185 -13.11 26.10 27.34
C GLY A 185 -12.31 25.64 28.54
N GLU A 186 -12.95 24.90 29.43
CA GLU A 186 -12.26 24.05 30.40
C GLU A 186 -11.28 23.17 29.62
N GLN A 187 -10.00 23.57 29.60
CA GLN A 187 -8.93 22.69 29.17
C GLN A 187 -8.93 21.52 30.14
N GLN A 188 -9.45 20.39 29.69
CA GLN A 188 -9.32 19.13 30.37
C GLN A 188 -7.82 18.90 30.58
N GLN A 189 -7.36 19.07 31.82
CA GLN A 189 -5.94 18.98 32.16
C GLN A 189 -5.54 17.52 32.01
N ASP A 190 -4.90 17.18 30.88
CA ASP A 190 -4.38 15.82 30.58
C ASP A 190 -3.33 15.33 31.58
N THR A 191 -2.91 16.22 32.47
CA THR A 191 -1.78 16.07 33.34
C THR A 191 -2.13 16.56 34.75
N PHE A 192 -2.01 15.66 35.72
CA PHE A 192 -2.22 15.91 37.15
C PHE A 192 -0.88 16.02 37.88
N LYS A 193 -0.70 17.08 38.66
CA LYS A 193 0.48 17.26 39.52
C LYS A 193 0.14 16.91 40.97
N GLY A 194 0.83 15.91 41.53
CA GLY A 194 0.65 15.51 42.92
C GLY A 194 1.06 16.62 43.89
N GLN A 195 0.16 17.01 44.80
CA GLN A 195 0.35 18.17 45.69
C GLN A 195 1.53 18.04 46.67
N ARG A 196 1.85 16.81 47.11
CA ARG A 196 2.95 16.56 48.07
C ARG A 196 4.27 16.13 47.42
N SER A 197 4.19 15.37 46.32
CA SER A 197 5.37 14.83 45.64
C SER A 197 5.88 15.73 44.52
N GLY A 198 5.06 16.69 44.06
CA GLY A 198 5.35 17.48 42.87
C GLY A 198 5.39 16.67 41.57
N ARG A 199 5.18 15.35 41.63
CA ARG A 199 5.25 14.45 40.48
C ARG A 199 4.07 14.68 39.56
N VAL A 200 4.37 14.86 38.30
CA VAL A 200 3.41 15.10 37.23
C VAL A 200 3.06 13.73 36.61
N ILE A 201 1.78 13.41 36.50
CA ILE A 201 1.27 12.12 36.03
C ILE A 201 0.08 12.38 35.09
N ARG A 202 -0.06 11.57 34.03
CA ARG A 202 -1.19 11.62 33.10
C ARG A 202 -2.51 11.25 33.80
N THR A 203 -3.60 11.92 33.45
CA THR A 203 -4.95 11.54 33.92
C THR A 203 -5.43 10.25 33.23
N LEU A 204 -6.40 9.55 33.85
CA LEU A 204 -6.95 8.30 33.29
C LEU A 204 -7.66 8.55 31.96
N ASP A 205 -8.39 9.66 31.85
CA ASP A 205 -9.11 10.04 30.63
C ASP A 205 -8.16 10.35 29.47
N ALA A 206 -6.97 10.84 29.78
CA ALA A 206 -5.96 11.09 28.78
C ALA A 206 -5.24 9.80 28.34
N ALA A 207 -5.35 8.65 29.01
CA ALA A 207 -4.49 7.49 28.73
C ALA A 207 -4.65 6.93 27.29
N PRO A 208 -3.54 6.59 26.58
CA PRO A 208 -3.63 5.92 25.28
C PRO A 208 -4.20 4.51 25.44
N ASP A 209 -4.72 3.94 24.35
CA ASP A 209 -5.11 2.53 24.30
C ASP A 209 -3.95 1.64 24.77
N ILE A 210 -4.28 0.47 25.33
CA ILE A 210 -3.32 -0.39 26.06
C ILE A 210 -2.05 -0.72 25.26
N ASN A 211 -2.16 -0.80 23.94
CA ASN A 211 -1.08 -1.12 23.01
C ASN A 211 -0.16 0.07 22.68
N HIS A 212 -0.58 1.30 22.99
CA HIS A 212 0.16 2.54 22.76
C HIS A 212 0.56 3.24 24.06
N ARG A 213 0.42 2.55 25.19
CA ARG A 213 0.71 3.09 26.51
C ARG A 213 2.20 3.38 26.64
N THR A 214 2.54 4.65 26.75
CA THR A 214 3.90 5.13 26.98
C THR A 214 3.98 5.75 28.37
N TRP A 215 5.12 5.55 29.06
CA TRP A 215 5.38 6.15 30.38
C TRP A 215 5.82 7.63 30.29
N ARG A 216 5.83 8.21 29.09
CA ARG A 216 6.10 9.63 28.86
C ARG A 216 4.85 10.44 29.17
N LEU A 217 5.05 11.59 29.78
CA LEU A 217 4.00 12.58 29.98
C LEU A 217 3.47 13.03 28.61
N PRO A 218 2.17 13.35 28.46
CA PRO A 218 1.70 14.10 27.31
C PRO A 218 2.49 15.40 27.32
N GLU A 219 3.44 15.54 26.40
CA GLU A 219 4.11 16.81 26.20
C GLU A 219 3.02 17.78 25.76
N GLY A 220 2.70 18.75 26.62
CA GLY A 220 1.95 19.95 26.23
C GLY A 220 2.76 20.83 25.27
N GLU A 221 3.65 20.24 24.48
CA GLU A 221 4.09 20.87 23.27
C GLU A 221 2.83 21.09 22.43
N PRO A 222 2.62 22.29 21.88
CA PRO A 222 1.66 22.41 20.81
C PRO A 222 2.12 21.37 19.79
N VAL A 223 1.34 20.30 19.61
CA VAL A 223 1.42 19.47 18.41
C VAL A 223 1.64 20.49 17.30
N PRO A 224 2.82 20.52 16.63
CA PRO A 224 3.09 21.56 15.67
C PRO A 224 1.85 21.64 14.80
N ARG A 225 1.25 22.84 14.80
CA ARG A 225 -0.07 23.11 14.19
C ARG A 225 -0.04 22.90 12.67
N THR A 226 1.10 22.47 12.16
CA THR A 226 1.34 21.79 10.90
C THR A 226 1.72 20.33 11.21
N PRO A 227 0.97 19.34 10.74
CA PRO A 227 1.41 17.95 10.86
C PRO A 227 2.76 17.81 10.13
N GLU A 228 3.88 17.81 10.85
CA GLU A 228 5.21 17.44 10.34
C GLU A 228 5.17 16.07 9.64
N HIS A 229 4.17 15.25 9.97
CA HIS A 229 3.81 14.01 9.29
C HIS A 229 3.41 14.13 7.82
N LEU A 230 3.16 15.32 7.28
CA LEU A 230 2.68 15.56 5.92
C LEU A 230 3.68 16.30 5.03
N GLU A 231 4.69 16.97 5.58
CA GLU A 231 5.69 17.62 4.75
C GLU A 231 6.60 16.56 4.13
N ARG A 232 6.57 16.49 2.80
CA ARG A 232 7.39 15.55 2.02
C ARG A 232 8.81 16.07 2.00
N THR A 233 9.78 15.21 2.31
CA THR A 233 11.18 15.60 2.24
C THR A 233 11.53 15.90 0.78
N GLN A 234 11.94 17.15 0.49
CA GLN A 234 12.39 17.51 -0.85
C GLN A 234 13.74 16.84 -1.12
N LEU A 235 13.75 15.92 -2.08
CA LEU A 235 14.95 15.18 -2.48
C LEU A 235 15.77 16.02 -3.48
N HIS A 236 16.99 16.43 -3.10
CA HIS A 236 17.92 17.14 -3.98
C HIS A 236 19.26 16.39 -4.07
N GLY A 237 19.80 16.20 -5.28
CA GLY A 237 21.14 15.63 -5.48
C GLY A 237 21.22 14.11 -5.29
N LEU A 238 22.05 13.64 -4.33
CA LEU A 238 22.32 12.22 -4.11
C LEU A 238 21.08 11.39 -3.69
N PRO A 239 20.21 11.87 -2.79
CA PRO A 239 18.97 11.17 -2.45
C PRO A 239 17.97 11.07 -3.61
N LEU A 240 17.93 12.08 -4.50
CA LEU A 240 17.11 12.02 -5.71
C LEU A 240 17.59 10.91 -6.65
N LEU A 241 18.91 10.74 -6.77
CA LEU A 241 19.49 9.64 -7.52
C LEU A 241 19.15 8.28 -6.88
N GLY A 242 19.15 8.19 -5.54
CA GLY A 242 18.70 7.00 -4.82
C GLY A 242 17.27 6.60 -5.19
N GLU A 243 16.34 7.56 -5.15
CA GLU A 243 14.95 7.29 -5.52
C GLU A 243 14.78 6.98 -7.01
N LEU A 244 15.58 7.60 -7.89
CA LEU A 244 15.61 7.28 -9.32
C LEU A 244 16.08 5.82 -9.56
N LEU A 245 17.11 5.37 -8.83
CA LEU A 245 17.58 3.99 -8.86
C LEU A 245 16.47 3.03 -8.40
N HIS A 246 15.74 3.39 -7.34
CA HIS A 246 14.63 2.59 -6.84
C HIS A 246 13.51 2.43 -7.87
N ILE A 247 13.11 3.53 -8.54
CA ILE A 247 12.05 3.52 -9.56
C ILE A 247 12.48 2.73 -10.80
N SER A 248 13.75 2.82 -11.20
CA SER A 248 14.28 2.14 -12.39
C SER A 248 14.62 0.67 -12.18
N ARG A 249 14.71 0.20 -10.93
CA ARG A 249 14.99 -1.20 -10.56
C ARG A 249 14.27 -2.27 -11.39
N PRO A 250 12.92 -2.29 -11.50
CA PRO A 250 12.22 -3.33 -12.26
C PRO A 250 12.60 -3.31 -13.75
N VAL A 251 12.81 -2.12 -14.32
CA VAL A 251 13.24 -1.96 -15.72
C VAL A 251 14.66 -2.49 -15.91
N ILE A 252 15.59 -2.10 -15.03
CA ILE A 252 16.99 -2.57 -15.05
C ILE A 252 17.03 -4.08 -14.98
N HIS A 253 16.28 -4.68 -14.05
CA HIS A 253 16.22 -6.12 -13.94
C HIS A 253 15.67 -6.78 -15.21
N LEU A 254 14.52 -6.31 -15.72
CA LEU A 254 13.93 -6.86 -16.94
C LEU A 254 14.89 -6.77 -18.12
N SER A 255 15.61 -5.65 -18.28
CA SER A 255 16.66 -5.51 -19.29
C SER A 255 17.79 -6.54 -19.10
N CYS A 256 18.23 -6.76 -17.86
CA CYS A 256 19.23 -7.79 -17.55
C CYS A 256 18.70 -9.20 -17.86
N LEU A 257 17.42 -9.45 -17.58
CA LEU A 257 16.77 -10.74 -17.82
C LEU A 257 16.66 -11.04 -19.32
N LEU A 258 16.31 -10.03 -20.12
CA LEU A 258 16.26 -10.14 -21.59
C LEU A 258 17.65 -10.41 -22.18
N ARG A 259 18.71 -9.84 -21.58
CA ARG A 259 20.08 -9.97 -22.09
C ARG A 259 20.77 -11.28 -21.69
N TRP A 260 20.61 -11.72 -20.45
CA TRP A 260 21.36 -12.85 -19.87
C TRP A 260 20.51 -14.06 -19.49
N GLY A 261 19.19 -13.98 -19.65
CA GLY A 261 18.27 -15.05 -19.33
C GLY A 261 18.04 -15.25 -17.83
N GLN A 262 17.11 -16.15 -17.51
CA GLN A 262 16.57 -16.34 -16.16
C GLN A 262 17.47 -17.14 -15.23
N ARG A 263 18.38 -17.96 -15.76
CA ARG A 263 19.30 -18.79 -14.96
C ARG A 263 20.60 -18.07 -14.54
N SER A 264 20.83 -16.89 -15.09
CA SER A 264 22.05 -16.13 -14.82
C SER A 264 21.99 -15.45 -13.46
N TRP A 265 23.14 -15.32 -12.80
CA TRP A 265 23.30 -14.56 -11.56
C TRP A 265 23.33 -13.05 -11.81
N LYS A 266 23.54 -12.62 -13.06
CA LYS A 266 23.72 -11.20 -13.41
C LYS A 266 22.47 -10.34 -13.11
N PRO A 267 21.24 -10.72 -13.51
CA PRO A 267 20.04 -9.94 -13.17
C PRO A 267 19.80 -9.84 -11.67
N TRP A 268 20.08 -10.94 -10.93
CA TRP A 268 19.95 -10.98 -9.48
C TRP A 268 20.95 -10.03 -8.80
N LEU A 269 22.23 -10.10 -9.17
CA LEU A 269 23.28 -9.22 -8.63
C LEU A 269 23.05 -7.76 -9.00
N ALA A 270 22.66 -7.48 -10.25
CA ALA A 270 22.38 -6.13 -10.71
C ALA A 270 21.26 -5.48 -9.88
N SER A 271 20.17 -6.21 -9.64
CA SER A 271 19.08 -5.67 -8.85
C SER A 271 19.42 -5.55 -7.36
N LEU A 272 20.22 -6.47 -6.80
CA LEU A 272 20.70 -6.35 -5.43
C LEU A 272 21.60 -5.13 -5.27
N ALA A 273 22.50 -4.91 -6.22
CA ALA A 273 23.39 -3.74 -6.23
C ALA A 273 22.61 -2.42 -6.31
N VAL A 274 21.57 -2.36 -7.15
CA VAL A 274 20.69 -1.18 -7.25
C VAL A 274 19.99 -0.89 -5.92
N ASP A 275 19.48 -1.91 -5.24
CA ASP A 275 18.82 -1.74 -3.93
C ASP A 275 19.77 -1.29 -2.83
N LEU A 276 20.97 -1.87 -2.76
CA LEU A 276 21.99 -1.48 -1.78
C LEU A 276 22.48 -0.05 -2.05
N ALA A 277 22.68 0.31 -3.32
CA ALA A 277 23.04 1.67 -3.71
C ALA A 277 21.93 2.67 -3.32
N ASN A 278 20.66 2.32 -3.56
CA ASN A 278 19.53 3.12 -3.13
C ASN A 278 19.52 3.35 -1.61
N LEU A 279 19.60 2.28 -0.80
CA LEU A 279 19.59 2.41 0.65
C LEU A 279 20.79 3.19 1.18
N PHE A 280 21.98 3.01 0.59
CA PHE A 280 23.17 3.78 0.96
C PHE A 280 23.06 5.27 0.60
N LEU A 281 22.38 5.60 -0.49
CA LEU A 281 22.13 7.00 -0.86
C LEU A 281 21.07 7.64 0.04
N LEU A 282 20.04 6.89 0.42
CA LEU A 282 18.98 7.35 1.32
C LEU A 282 19.44 7.44 2.79
N SER A 283 20.40 6.61 3.23
CA SER A 283 20.93 6.66 4.60
C SER A 283 21.72 7.94 4.91
N LYS A 284 22.02 8.76 3.89
CA LYS A 284 22.67 10.07 4.04
C LYS A 284 21.69 11.21 4.32
N LEU A 285 20.38 10.92 4.41
CA LEU A 285 19.37 11.90 4.78
C LEU A 285 19.32 12.04 6.31
N ASP A 286 19.65 13.23 6.82
CA ASP A 286 19.68 13.51 8.27
C ASP A 286 18.28 13.74 8.87
N ARG A 287 17.27 14.03 8.04
CA ARG A 287 15.88 14.26 8.48
C ARG A 287 14.94 13.40 7.64
N LEU A 288 14.28 12.47 8.30
CA LEU A 288 13.29 11.57 7.72
C LEU A 288 11.99 11.70 8.49
N ASN A 289 10.88 11.72 7.78
CA ASN A 289 9.57 11.63 8.38
C ASN A 289 9.32 10.19 8.89
N ILE A 290 8.48 9.98 9.90
CA ILE A 290 8.18 8.65 10.47
C ILE A 290 7.68 7.68 9.38
N ARG A 291 6.91 8.18 8.41
CA ARG A 291 6.44 7.38 7.26
C ARG A 291 7.58 6.99 6.31
N GLU A 292 8.54 7.89 6.11
CA GLU A 292 9.71 7.65 5.26
C GLU A 292 10.66 6.65 5.91
N GLU A 293 10.87 6.76 7.22
CA GLU A 293 11.64 5.80 8.02
C GLU A 293 11.02 4.40 7.96
N GLN A 294 9.70 4.29 8.12
CA GLN A 294 8.99 3.02 7.96
C GLN A 294 9.18 2.42 6.57
N GLU A 295 9.15 3.26 5.53
CA GLU A 295 9.39 2.81 4.15
C GLU A 295 10.84 2.34 3.94
N ILE A 296 11.84 3.00 4.54
CA ILE A 296 13.24 2.55 4.49
C ILE A 296 13.42 1.22 5.22
N HIS A 297 12.78 1.04 6.38
CA HIS A 297 12.78 -0.24 7.09
C HIS A 297 12.12 -1.35 6.27
N ARG A 298 10.98 -1.05 5.62
CA ARG A 298 10.31 -1.98 4.69
C ARG A 298 11.26 -2.37 3.55
N ARG A 299 11.88 -1.39 2.88
CA ARG A 299 12.86 -1.61 1.79
C ARG A 299 14.05 -2.45 2.27
N SER A 300 14.54 -2.21 3.49
CA SER A 300 15.62 -2.98 4.10
C SER A 300 15.20 -4.43 4.40
N GLY A 301 13.98 -4.63 4.90
CA GLY A 301 13.41 -5.97 5.14
C GLY A 301 13.24 -6.77 3.84
N LEU A 302 12.87 -6.12 2.74
CA LEU A 302 12.76 -6.75 1.42
C LEU A 302 14.08 -7.31 0.89
N LEU A 303 15.24 -6.84 1.37
CA LEU A 303 16.53 -7.44 1.01
C LEU A 303 16.61 -8.91 1.42
N LEU A 304 15.97 -9.30 2.53
CA LEU A 304 15.93 -10.69 2.97
C LEU A 304 15.22 -11.60 1.96
N LEU A 305 14.26 -11.06 1.20
CA LEU A 305 13.53 -11.78 0.17
C LEU A 305 14.40 -12.14 -1.05
N TYR A 306 15.60 -11.55 -1.21
CA TYR A 306 16.54 -11.98 -2.25
C TYR A 306 17.04 -13.41 -2.05
N LEU A 307 17.01 -13.93 -0.81
CA LEU A 307 17.36 -15.32 -0.50
C LEU A 307 16.32 -16.32 -1.03
N LEU A 308 15.05 -15.89 -1.13
CA LEU A 308 13.95 -16.67 -1.69
C LEU A 308 13.82 -16.52 -3.20
N ARG A 309 14.69 -15.70 -3.81
CA ARG A 309 14.69 -15.41 -5.24
C ARG A 309 15.64 -16.32 -6.00
N SER A 310 15.23 -16.77 -7.19
CA SER A 310 16.15 -17.43 -8.14
C SER A 310 17.21 -16.42 -8.62
N PRO A 311 18.50 -16.83 -8.77
CA PRO A 311 19.07 -18.18 -8.68
C PRO A 311 19.61 -18.57 -7.29
N CYS A 312 19.63 -17.66 -6.30
CA CYS A 312 20.11 -17.95 -4.95
C CYS A 312 19.27 -19.03 -4.26
N PHE A 313 17.94 -18.93 -4.42
CA PHE A 313 17.00 -19.92 -3.88
C PHE A 313 17.27 -21.32 -4.42
N ASP A 314 17.30 -21.48 -5.75
CA ASP A 314 17.39 -22.80 -6.38
C ASP A 314 18.71 -23.52 -6.07
N ASN A 315 19.81 -22.77 -5.92
CA ASN A 315 21.14 -23.36 -5.74
C ASN A 315 21.57 -23.52 -4.27
N TYR A 316 21.11 -22.64 -3.37
CA TYR A 316 21.63 -22.60 -2.00
C TYR A 316 20.54 -22.57 -0.93
N SER A 317 19.56 -21.67 -1.05
CA SER A 317 18.62 -21.42 0.06
C SER A 317 17.51 -22.47 0.14
N LYS A 318 17.10 -23.09 -0.98
CA LYS A 318 15.95 -24.00 -1.04
C LYS A 318 16.06 -25.15 -0.05
N GLU A 319 17.17 -25.89 -0.06
CA GLU A 319 17.37 -27.03 0.85
C GLU A 319 17.42 -26.58 2.31
N LYS A 320 18.07 -25.45 2.60
CA LYS A 320 18.16 -24.90 3.95
C LYS A 320 16.81 -24.42 4.48
N VAL A 321 16.04 -23.73 3.65
CA VAL A 321 14.69 -23.24 3.99
C VAL A 321 13.76 -24.43 4.21
N LEU A 322 13.78 -25.44 3.35
CA LEU A 322 12.98 -26.64 3.51
C LEU A 322 13.40 -27.46 4.73
N ALA A 323 14.70 -27.58 5.01
CA ALA A 323 15.19 -28.23 6.23
C ALA A 323 14.75 -27.48 7.48
N PHE A 324 14.85 -26.16 7.47
CA PHE A 324 14.36 -25.31 8.57
C PHE A 324 12.86 -25.47 8.77
N LEU A 325 12.05 -25.44 7.70
CA LEU A 325 10.61 -25.71 7.77
C LEU A 325 10.38 -27.11 8.37
N GLY A 326 11.04 -28.15 7.86
CA GLY A 326 10.95 -29.51 8.40
C GLY A 326 11.27 -29.60 9.89
N MET A 327 12.28 -28.87 10.37
CA MET A 327 12.61 -28.78 11.80
C MET A 327 11.48 -28.10 12.60
N THR A 328 10.93 -26.97 12.11
CA THR A 328 9.81 -26.28 12.76
C THR A 328 8.53 -27.13 12.77
N GLY A 329 8.31 -27.91 11.71
CA GLY A 329 7.22 -28.87 11.61
C GLY A 329 7.33 -30.04 12.58
N ARG A 330 8.42 -30.19 13.35
CA ARG A 330 8.50 -31.19 14.42
C ARG A 330 7.72 -30.77 15.68
N ILE A 331 7.42 -29.48 15.82
CA ILE A 331 6.70 -28.91 16.96
C ILE A 331 5.20 -29.19 16.77
N TRP A 332 4.55 -29.77 17.77
CA TRP A 332 3.17 -30.26 17.72
C TRP A 332 2.14 -29.23 17.22
N GLY A 333 2.32 -27.93 17.49
CA GLY A 333 1.43 -26.85 17.00
C GLY A 333 1.75 -26.30 15.61
N LEU A 334 2.95 -26.53 15.07
CA LEU A 334 3.41 -25.97 13.80
C LEU A 334 3.42 -26.98 12.65
N GLN A 335 3.09 -28.24 12.91
CA GLN A 335 3.07 -29.33 11.93
C GLN A 335 2.26 -29.00 10.68
N THR A 336 1.00 -28.59 10.86
CA THR A 336 0.09 -28.29 9.74
C THR A 336 0.59 -27.11 8.92
N ILE A 337 1.01 -26.03 9.58
CA ILE A 337 1.49 -24.81 8.93
C ILE A 337 2.78 -25.11 8.15
N SER A 338 3.74 -25.80 8.77
CA SER A 338 5.00 -26.17 8.12
C SER A 338 4.77 -27.05 6.90
N LYS A 339 3.85 -28.01 6.98
CA LYS A 339 3.53 -28.91 5.86
C LYS A 339 2.90 -28.14 4.71
N SER A 340 1.92 -27.28 5.00
CA SER A 340 1.32 -26.40 3.98
C SER A 340 2.36 -25.47 3.36
N LEU A 341 3.17 -24.78 4.17
CA LEU A 341 4.22 -23.88 3.65
C LEU A 341 5.21 -24.60 2.74
N THR A 342 5.63 -25.82 3.10
CA THR A 342 6.57 -26.62 2.30
C THR A 342 6.00 -26.94 0.91
N GLU A 343 4.69 -27.21 0.82
CA GLU A 343 4.01 -27.53 -0.43
C GLU A 343 3.74 -26.30 -1.32
N TYR A 344 3.41 -25.16 -0.69
CA TYR A 344 3.09 -23.91 -1.41
C TYR A 344 4.33 -23.07 -1.76
N LEU A 345 5.43 -23.18 -1.02
CA LEU A 345 6.62 -22.34 -1.21
C LEU A 345 7.16 -22.36 -2.66
N PRO A 346 7.33 -23.52 -3.34
CA PRO A 346 7.80 -23.53 -4.72
C PRO A 346 6.82 -22.86 -5.69
N LYS A 347 5.51 -22.95 -5.44
CA LYS A 347 4.47 -22.33 -6.28
C LYS A 347 4.44 -20.81 -6.09
N TRP A 348 4.52 -20.36 -4.84
CA TRP A 348 4.64 -18.93 -4.53
C TRP A 348 5.93 -18.34 -5.10
N GLN A 349 7.03 -19.10 -5.07
CA GLN A 349 8.28 -18.70 -5.71
C GLN A 349 8.08 -18.46 -7.22
N GLN A 350 7.39 -19.37 -7.91
CA GLN A 350 7.14 -19.25 -9.34
C GLN A 350 6.21 -18.08 -9.73
N ILE A 351 5.21 -17.78 -8.89
CA ILE A 351 4.23 -16.71 -9.15
C ILE A 351 4.81 -15.34 -8.75
N TYR A 352 5.24 -15.20 -7.50
CA TYR A 352 5.55 -13.91 -6.87
C TYR A 352 7.04 -13.53 -6.88
N PHE A 353 7.95 -14.50 -6.86
CA PHE A 353 9.40 -14.21 -6.74
C PHE A 353 10.14 -14.30 -8.08
N TYR A 354 9.60 -15.05 -9.03
CA TYR A 354 10.15 -15.12 -10.39
C TYR A 354 9.92 -13.81 -11.15
N ASN A 355 8.75 -13.20 -10.95
CA ASN A 355 8.37 -11.93 -11.53
C ASN A 355 8.48 -10.84 -10.46
N TRP A 356 8.90 -9.65 -10.82
CA TRP A 356 9.30 -8.59 -9.89
C TRP A 356 8.11 -7.87 -9.23
N LEU A 357 7.27 -8.61 -8.49
CA LEU A 357 6.24 -8.00 -7.65
C LEU A 357 6.87 -7.43 -6.38
N GLN A 358 6.56 -6.17 -6.09
CA GLN A 358 7.20 -5.30 -5.10
C GLN A 358 6.23 -4.93 -3.97
#